data_AF-A0A3M0WEP9-F1
#
_entry.id   AF-A0A3M0WEP9-F1
#
_cell.length_a   1.000
_cell.length_b   1.000
_cell.length_c   1.000
_cell.angle_alpha   90.00
_cell.angle_beta   90.00
_cell.angle_gamma   90.00
#
_symmetry.space_group_name_H-M   'P 1'
#
loop_
_entity.id
_entity.type
_entity.pdbx_description
1 polymer ?
#
loop_
_entity_poly.entity_id
_entity_poly.type
_entity_poly.pdbx_seq_one_letter_code
_entity_poly.pdbx_strand_id
1 'polypeptide(L)'
;MKEAHPDSSRHSVEENLSNKDFEGKVIDQMRMNEEIRKKQEEVKNYAEKLTKKITQKFKFIKAVGIIPPQANGKIEEEFSVPEADSKRGLFHIVVIIPEKKFKDIAKVRLEVIGVAKEINPNLWIHVITPVDIWNLGLDSKFDVMEAISMAHPVYDKGILGALRVSNIHKSLVIGKFVRYVTSYVIAGSLVREEETKTSDVDVFIVIDDTDVKRTPRLELKEKLRGIIHSFIQRAEELSGVKNKLSPQVYLLTEFWEAVKDAHPVMFTFIRDGIPLYDRGAFLPWKMLLRMGKIRPSPEAIDMFMSSGDKIKEIVNKRIFDIAVLDIYWGVITPTQGMLMLMGQAPQNVYETARSFRETFVKKEKLIEERYADIFEEIALKYYKGYEHGKIKPGDISGADVDRLKKNALDYISRLKELRFQIEKRIGEKEIEEVYKEVFEMLEKLLGKKGEERLIKSFNDEFVNSGKFSKRYTENLRFIAKIRNKVALSKKESSQKGFKHKIDVERAKRFAQEIIKSLTEFQQRKEMILAEKHKFVVKGRDLTAEVFFLKDIFVVTGQKIQKIENNEIKDSNFEELRKQIEEVKEKEVRITKENLQTLEKIFEDFELIQ
;
A
#
# COMPACT_ATOMS: atom_id res chain seq x y z
N MET A 1 -27.31 -50.67 -4.15
CA MET A 1 -26.09 -50.35 -3.40
C MET A 1 -26.47 -50.28 -1.93
N LYS A 2 -25.90 -51.15 -1.09
CA LYS A 2 -26.14 -51.16 0.36
C LYS A 2 -25.41 -49.98 1.00
N GLU A 3 -26.15 -49.11 1.68
CA GLU A 3 -25.58 -48.10 2.58
C GLU A 3 -24.99 -48.81 3.81
N ALA A 4 -23.71 -48.57 4.07
CA ALA A 4 -23.07 -48.96 5.32
C ALA A 4 -23.27 -47.82 6.32
N HIS A 5 -24.22 -47.98 7.24
CA HIS A 5 -24.28 -47.16 8.45
C HIS A 5 -23.06 -47.48 9.35
N PRO A 6 -22.23 -46.50 9.73
CA PRO A 6 -21.32 -46.68 10.84
C PRO A 6 -22.13 -46.61 12.13
N ASP A 7 -22.11 -47.70 12.89
CA ASP A 7 -22.76 -47.85 14.19
C ASP A 7 -22.39 -46.67 15.10
N SER A 8 -23.42 -45.93 15.56
CA SER A 8 -23.28 -44.63 16.23
C SER A 8 -23.97 -44.61 17.60
N SER A 9 -23.87 -45.70 18.36
CA SER A 9 -24.21 -45.66 19.79
C SER A 9 -23.19 -44.79 20.55
N ARG A 10 -23.58 -43.56 20.86
CA ARG A 10 -22.83 -42.66 21.76
C ARG A 10 -22.94 -43.18 23.20
N HIS A 11 -21.99 -44.01 23.62
CA HIS A 11 -21.91 -44.44 25.01
C HIS A 11 -21.45 -43.32 25.93
N SER A 12 -22.19 -43.07 27.02
CA SER A 12 -21.85 -42.06 28.06
C SER A 12 -20.54 -42.40 28.79
N VAL A 13 -19.90 -41.44 29.49
CA VAL A 13 -18.73 -41.72 30.37
C VAL A 13 -19.06 -42.87 31.32
N GLU A 14 -20.28 -42.82 31.87
CA GLU A 14 -20.82 -43.78 32.84
C GLU A 14 -20.90 -45.20 32.24
N GLU A 15 -21.29 -45.33 30.97
CA GLU A 15 -21.36 -46.62 30.27
C GLU A 15 -19.97 -47.23 30.02
N ASN A 16 -18.96 -46.41 29.69
CA ASN A 16 -17.58 -46.88 29.48
C ASN A 16 -16.92 -47.41 30.75
N LEU A 17 -17.34 -46.96 31.93
CA LEU A 17 -16.85 -47.49 33.21
C LEU A 17 -17.11 -49.01 33.33
N SER A 18 -18.20 -49.51 32.75
CA SER A 18 -18.65 -50.91 32.89
C SER A 18 -17.93 -51.93 31.99
N ASN A 19 -17.23 -51.49 30.93
CA ASN A 19 -16.63 -52.40 29.94
C ASN A 19 -15.27 -52.99 30.39
N LYS A 20 -15.18 -54.33 30.52
CA LYS A 20 -13.98 -55.02 31.05
C LYS A 20 -13.03 -55.62 29.99
N ASP A 21 -13.46 -55.78 28.73
CA ASP A 21 -12.69 -56.48 27.67
C ASP A 21 -11.70 -55.60 26.89
N PHE A 22 -11.50 -54.36 27.33
CA PHE A 22 -10.73 -53.37 26.59
C PHE A 22 -9.20 -53.59 26.72
N GLU A 23 -8.71 -53.97 27.90
CA GLU A 23 -7.27 -54.10 28.17
C GLU A 23 -6.60 -55.17 27.29
N GLY A 24 -7.27 -56.29 27.06
CA GLY A 24 -6.75 -57.37 26.20
C GLY A 24 -6.47 -56.91 24.78
N LYS A 25 -7.35 -56.06 24.21
CA LYS A 25 -7.20 -55.55 22.84
C LYS A 25 -6.02 -54.58 22.69
N VAL A 26 -5.78 -53.71 23.67
CA VAL A 26 -4.62 -52.81 23.66
C VAL A 26 -3.32 -53.57 23.83
N ILE A 27 -3.32 -54.56 24.72
CA ILE A 27 -2.14 -55.39 24.98
C ILE A 27 -1.81 -56.23 23.74
N ASP A 28 -2.82 -56.78 23.06
CA ASP A 28 -2.60 -57.55 21.82
C ASP A 28 -2.10 -56.67 20.67
N GLN A 29 -2.52 -55.40 20.58
CA GLN A 29 -1.96 -54.43 19.63
C GLN A 29 -0.50 -54.06 19.94
N MET A 30 -0.08 -54.15 21.21
CA MET A 30 1.30 -53.88 21.64
C MET A 30 2.21 -55.11 21.54
N ARG A 31 1.68 -56.31 21.26
CA ARG A 31 2.48 -57.54 21.14
C ARG A 31 3.21 -57.60 19.80
N MET A 32 4.52 -57.83 19.88
CA MET A 32 5.38 -57.96 18.71
C MET A 32 5.42 -59.39 18.16
N ASN A 33 5.30 -59.54 16.84
CA ASN A 33 5.46 -60.81 16.13
C ASN A 33 6.93 -61.31 16.18
N GLU A 34 7.16 -62.62 16.06
CA GLU A 34 8.48 -63.27 16.23
C GLU A 34 9.56 -62.76 15.26
N GLU A 35 9.19 -62.40 14.04
CA GLU A 35 10.12 -61.85 13.05
C GLU A 35 10.65 -60.46 13.47
N ILE A 36 9.80 -59.65 14.11
CA ILE A 36 10.17 -58.31 14.57
C ILE A 36 11.04 -58.41 15.84
N ARG A 37 10.80 -59.42 16.69
CA ARG A 37 11.68 -59.72 17.84
C ARG A 37 13.10 -60.06 17.40
N LYS A 38 13.26 -60.92 16.40
CA LYS A 38 14.59 -61.29 15.87
C LYS A 38 15.34 -60.09 15.28
N LYS A 39 14.67 -59.24 14.50
CA LYS A 39 15.25 -58.00 13.95
C LYS A 39 15.63 -57.01 15.06
N GLN A 40 14.84 -56.90 16.13
CA GLN A 40 15.17 -56.05 17.27
C GLN A 40 16.40 -56.52 18.05
N GLU A 41 16.55 -57.82 18.27
CA GLU A 41 17.72 -58.41 18.95
C GLU A 41 19.03 -58.10 18.19
N GLU A 42 18.99 -58.15 16.85
CA GLU A 42 20.13 -57.82 15.99
C GLU A 42 20.49 -56.33 16.08
N VAL A 43 19.50 -55.44 15.98
CA VAL A 43 19.70 -53.98 16.08
C VAL A 43 20.19 -53.58 17.45
N LYS A 44 19.74 -54.25 18.50
CA LYS A 44 20.17 -54.03 19.88
C LYS A 44 21.69 -54.19 20.03
N ASN A 45 22.26 -55.25 19.47
CA ASN A 45 23.72 -55.45 19.50
C ASN A 45 24.49 -54.32 18.80
N TYR A 46 24.00 -53.81 17.67
CA TYR A 46 24.62 -52.68 16.99
C TYR A 46 24.47 -51.37 17.79
N ALA A 47 23.28 -51.13 18.35
CA ALA A 47 22.98 -49.95 19.15
C ALA A 47 23.77 -49.91 20.46
N GLU A 48 24.01 -51.05 21.13
CA GLU A 48 24.87 -51.14 22.32
C GLU A 48 26.33 -50.78 22.00
N LYS A 49 26.87 -51.28 20.88
CA LYS A 49 28.22 -50.93 20.40
C LYS A 49 28.33 -49.44 20.09
N LEU A 50 27.33 -48.88 19.40
CA LEU A 50 27.25 -47.46 19.09
C LEU A 50 27.22 -46.63 20.36
N THR A 51 26.30 -46.96 21.28
CA THR A 51 26.10 -46.30 22.58
C THR A 51 27.38 -46.24 23.38
N LYS A 52 28.11 -47.36 23.51
CA LYS A 52 29.37 -47.42 24.26
C LYS A 52 30.43 -46.47 23.68
N LYS A 53 30.58 -46.42 22.35
CA LYS A 53 31.53 -45.50 21.68
C LYS A 53 31.13 -44.03 21.86
N ILE A 54 29.85 -43.70 21.66
CA ILE A 54 29.40 -42.30 21.67
C ILE A 54 29.29 -41.71 23.08
N THR A 55 28.93 -42.50 24.09
CA THR A 55 28.83 -42.02 25.49
C THR A 55 30.20 -41.81 26.13
N GLN A 56 31.23 -42.54 25.69
CA GLN A 56 32.62 -42.27 26.07
C GLN A 56 33.10 -40.91 25.55
N LYS A 57 32.75 -40.58 24.29
CA LYS A 57 33.12 -39.33 23.64
C LYS A 57 32.28 -38.14 24.12
N PHE A 58 30.98 -38.37 24.27
CA PHE A 58 29.99 -37.36 24.62
C PHE A 58 29.26 -37.75 25.91
N LYS A 59 29.88 -37.46 27.06
CA LYS A 59 29.31 -37.77 28.38
C LYS A 59 27.96 -37.09 28.66
N PHE A 60 27.64 -36.03 27.90
CA PHE A 60 26.41 -35.26 28.05
C PHE A 60 25.18 -35.87 27.36
N ILE A 61 25.31 -36.93 26.54
CA ILE A 61 24.16 -37.63 25.94
C ILE A 61 23.15 -37.99 27.04
N LYS A 62 21.86 -37.69 26.82
CA LYS A 62 20.77 -38.01 27.75
C LYS A 62 20.21 -39.40 27.50
N ALA A 63 20.00 -39.77 26.24
CA ALA A 63 19.45 -41.08 25.90
C ALA A 63 19.84 -41.55 24.50
N VAL A 64 19.80 -42.86 24.29
CA VAL A 64 19.94 -43.56 23.01
C VAL A 64 18.85 -44.62 22.96
N GLY A 65 18.00 -44.58 21.94
CA GLY A 65 16.87 -45.48 21.79
C GLY A 65 16.74 -46.04 20.38
N ILE A 66 16.25 -47.27 20.27
CA ILE A 66 15.94 -47.91 18.99
C ILE A 66 14.47 -47.65 18.68
N ILE A 67 14.18 -46.98 17.57
CA ILE A 67 12.81 -46.72 17.14
C ILE A 67 12.18 -48.04 16.65
N PRO A 68 10.92 -48.34 17.00
CA PRO A 68 10.26 -49.55 16.53
C PRO A 68 10.15 -49.57 15.00
N PRO A 69 10.45 -50.70 14.32
CA PRO A 69 10.42 -50.79 12.86
C PRO A 69 9.07 -50.42 12.24
N GLN A 70 7.97 -50.62 12.97
CA GLN A 70 6.63 -50.26 12.49
C GLN A 70 6.44 -48.74 12.32
N ALA A 71 7.27 -47.93 12.96
CA ALA A 71 7.20 -46.48 12.92
C ALA A 71 8.18 -45.83 11.92
N ASN A 72 8.99 -46.63 11.21
CA ASN A 72 10.01 -46.13 10.28
C ASN A 72 9.43 -45.13 9.27
N GLY A 73 8.34 -45.49 8.58
CA GLY A 73 7.77 -44.61 7.54
C GLY A 73 7.38 -43.22 8.06
N LYS A 74 6.78 -43.14 9.27
CA LYS A 74 6.39 -41.86 9.88
C LYS A 74 7.60 -41.01 10.28
N ILE A 75 8.64 -41.67 10.77
CA ILE A 75 9.90 -41.02 11.19
C ILE A 75 10.70 -40.56 9.97
N GLU A 76 10.75 -41.37 8.91
CA GLU A 76 11.42 -41.02 7.67
C GLU A 76 10.77 -39.81 6.99
N GLU A 77 9.44 -39.75 6.98
CA GLU A 77 8.67 -38.59 6.50
C GLU A 77 8.97 -37.34 7.33
N GLU A 78 8.83 -37.42 8.66
CA GLU A 78 9.02 -36.26 9.55
C GLU A 78 10.44 -35.68 9.47
N PHE A 79 11.45 -36.55 9.46
CA PHE A 79 12.85 -36.14 9.41
C PHE A 79 13.39 -36.01 7.98
N SER A 80 12.52 -36.06 6.96
CA SER A 80 12.86 -35.87 5.55
C SER A 80 14.01 -36.76 5.08
N VAL A 81 13.96 -38.06 5.42
CA VAL A 81 14.94 -39.04 4.98
C VAL A 81 14.83 -39.22 3.46
N PRO A 82 15.95 -39.16 2.70
CA PRO A 82 15.89 -39.32 1.25
C PRO A 82 15.28 -40.66 0.83
N GLU A 83 14.40 -40.63 -0.18
CA GLU A 83 13.69 -41.83 -0.65
C GLU A 83 14.64 -42.95 -1.12
N ALA A 84 15.80 -42.58 -1.65
CA ALA A 84 16.86 -43.52 -2.03
C ALA A 84 17.42 -44.29 -0.82
N ASP A 85 17.45 -43.68 0.36
CA ASP A 85 17.93 -44.29 1.59
C ASP A 85 16.83 -45.06 2.33
N SER A 86 15.59 -44.58 2.34
CA SER A 86 14.42 -45.27 2.93
C SER A 86 14.23 -46.70 2.39
N LYS A 87 14.51 -46.93 1.10
CA LYS A 87 14.38 -48.26 0.46
C LYS A 87 15.41 -49.29 0.94
N ARG A 88 16.38 -48.90 1.76
CA ARG A 88 17.48 -49.77 2.24
C ARG A 88 17.16 -50.55 3.51
N GLY A 89 15.95 -50.40 4.07
CA GLY A 89 15.56 -51.08 5.31
C GLY A 89 16.35 -50.56 6.52
N LEU A 90 16.28 -49.25 6.75
CA LEU A 90 17.06 -48.56 7.77
C LEU A 90 16.62 -48.94 9.20
N PHE A 91 17.59 -48.93 10.11
CA PHE A 91 17.38 -49.06 11.54
C PHE A 91 17.55 -47.70 12.21
N HIS A 92 16.44 -47.09 12.61
CA HIS A 92 16.45 -45.75 13.17
C HIS A 92 16.84 -45.77 14.66
N ILE A 93 17.87 -45.01 14.99
CA ILE A 93 18.35 -44.78 16.35
C ILE A 93 18.16 -43.30 16.69
N VAL A 94 17.43 -43.04 17.77
CA VAL A 94 17.32 -41.70 18.34
C VAL A 94 18.41 -41.49 19.38
N VAL A 95 19.12 -40.36 19.28
CA VAL A 95 20.14 -39.91 20.24
C VAL A 95 19.72 -38.56 20.76
N ILE A 96 19.42 -38.48 22.05
CA ILE A 96 18.94 -37.27 22.71
C ILE A 96 20.10 -36.59 23.43
N ILE A 97 20.34 -35.33 23.10
CA ILE A 97 21.32 -34.46 23.79
C ILE A 97 20.59 -33.32 24.53
N PRO A 98 21.16 -32.75 25.61
CA PRO A 98 20.54 -31.63 26.32
C PRO A 98 20.41 -30.40 25.42
N GLU A 99 19.36 -29.59 25.61
CA GLU A 99 19.16 -28.36 24.82
C GLU A 99 20.33 -27.38 24.95
N LYS A 100 20.97 -27.32 26.13
CA LYS A 100 22.20 -26.51 26.35
C LYS A 100 23.36 -26.86 25.41
N LYS A 101 23.31 -28.03 24.75
CA LYS A 101 24.31 -28.51 23.78
C LYS A 101 23.82 -28.43 22.33
N PHE A 102 22.71 -27.74 22.06
CA PHE A 102 22.18 -27.54 20.70
C PHE A 102 23.22 -26.94 19.74
N LYS A 103 24.07 -26.00 20.19
CA LYS A 103 25.14 -25.43 19.35
C LYS A 103 26.15 -26.48 18.83
N ASP A 104 26.33 -27.58 19.57
CA ASP A 104 27.24 -28.66 19.22
C ASP A 104 26.55 -29.76 18.38
N ILE A 105 25.24 -29.65 18.11
CA ILE A 105 24.43 -30.73 17.52
C ILE A 105 24.96 -31.21 16.17
N ALA A 106 25.43 -30.29 15.31
CA ALA A 106 25.97 -30.64 14.00
C ALA A 106 27.25 -31.46 14.12
N LYS A 107 28.14 -31.09 15.06
CA LYS A 107 29.37 -31.83 15.34
C LYS A 107 29.06 -33.21 15.90
N VAL A 108 28.17 -33.28 16.89
CA VAL A 108 27.73 -34.56 17.47
C VAL A 108 27.13 -35.45 16.40
N ARG A 109 26.25 -34.92 15.55
CA ARG A 109 25.60 -35.64 14.44
C ARG A 109 26.62 -36.23 13.47
N LEU A 110 27.59 -35.43 12.99
CA LEU A 110 28.62 -35.92 12.06
C LEU A 110 29.44 -37.06 12.67
N GLU A 111 29.86 -36.91 13.93
CA GLU A 111 30.68 -37.91 14.62
C GLU A 111 29.89 -39.19 14.91
N VAL A 112 28.64 -39.08 15.36
CA VAL A 112 27.79 -40.26 15.63
C VAL A 112 27.45 -40.99 14.33
N ILE A 113 27.18 -40.28 13.22
CA ILE A 113 26.98 -40.89 11.91
C ILE A 113 28.23 -41.64 11.44
N GLY A 114 29.42 -41.05 11.62
CA GLY A 114 30.69 -41.70 11.30
C GLY A 114 30.85 -43.03 12.05
N VAL A 115 30.62 -43.02 13.36
CA VAL A 115 30.68 -44.23 14.20
C VAL A 115 29.60 -45.25 13.80
N ALA A 116 28.40 -44.80 13.46
CA ALA A 116 27.31 -45.68 13.05
C ALA A 116 27.64 -46.41 11.74
N LYS A 117 28.20 -45.70 10.74
CA LYS A 117 28.62 -46.29 9.46
C LYS A 117 29.70 -47.37 9.61
N GLU A 118 30.62 -47.21 10.55
CA GLU A 118 31.63 -48.24 10.88
C GLU A 118 31.00 -49.51 11.47
N ILE A 119 29.89 -49.38 12.19
CA ILE A 119 29.22 -50.50 12.86
C ILE A 119 28.29 -51.23 11.90
N ASN A 120 27.38 -50.49 11.26
CA ASN A 120 26.46 -51.00 10.26
C ASN A 120 25.93 -49.84 9.39
N PRO A 121 26.09 -49.89 8.05
CA PRO A 121 25.68 -48.82 7.14
C PRO A 121 24.16 -48.59 7.06
N ASN A 122 23.34 -49.48 7.63
CA ASN A 122 21.88 -49.34 7.69
C ASN A 122 21.41 -48.66 8.99
N LEU A 123 22.30 -48.32 9.92
CA LEU A 123 21.94 -47.48 11.08
C LEU A 123 21.70 -46.04 10.64
N TRP A 124 20.49 -45.55 10.87
CA TRP A 124 20.12 -44.17 10.63
C TRP A 124 19.99 -43.41 11.94
N ILE A 125 20.75 -42.31 12.08
CA ILE A 125 20.89 -41.60 13.36
C ILE A 125 20.08 -40.32 13.34
N HIS A 126 19.17 -40.21 14.30
CA HIS A 126 18.44 -38.99 14.62
C HIS A 126 19.02 -38.35 15.87
N VAL A 127 19.83 -37.30 15.72
CA VAL A 127 20.32 -36.50 16.85
C VAL A 127 19.38 -35.32 17.06
N ILE A 128 18.69 -35.33 18.20
CA ILE A 128 17.65 -34.37 18.59
C ILE A 128 17.81 -33.92 20.04
N THR A 129 17.10 -32.87 20.44
CA THR A 129 17.01 -32.40 21.82
C THR A 129 15.62 -32.67 22.41
N PRO A 130 15.42 -32.54 23.74
CA PRO A 130 14.09 -32.57 24.34
C PRO A 130 13.13 -31.55 23.70
N VAL A 131 13.60 -30.35 23.33
CA VAL A 131 12.78 -29.32 22.68
C VAL A 131 12.24 -29.80 21.34
N ASP A 132 13.04 -30.50 20.54
CA ASP A 132 12.57 -31.10 19.27
C ASP A 132 11.41 -32.08 19.52
N ILE A 133 11.50 -32.91 20.58
CA ILE A 133 10.45 -33.85 20.97
C ILE A 133 9.19 -33.11 21.43
N TRP A 134 9.36 -32.05 22.21
CA TRP A 134 8.24 -31.23 22.71
C TRP A 134 7.52 -30.51 21.58
N ASN A 135 8.24 -30.03 20.58
CA ASN A 135 7.64 -29.40 19.40
C ASN A 135 6.73 -30.36 18.63
N LEU A 136 7.06 -31.66 18.55
CA LEU A 136 6.17 -32.66 17.95
C LEU A 136 4.79 -32.69 18.64
N GLY A 137 4.77 -32.63 19.97
CA GLY A 137 3.53 -32.55 20.73
C GLY A 137 2.78 -31.23 20.51
N LEU A 138 3.51 -30.11 20.48
CA LEU A 138 2.93 -28.78 20.23
C LEU A 138 2.36 -28.62 18.81
N ASP A 139 2.95 -29.31 17.84
CA ASP A 139 2.53 -29.32 16.44
C ASP A 139 1.47 -30.40 16.15
N SER A 140 0.93 -31.05 17.18
CA SER A 140 -0.04 -32.14 17.07
C SER A 140 0.46 -33.37 16.30
N LYS A 141 1.78 -33.55 16.16
CA LYS A 141 2.42 -34.72 15.54
C LYS A 141 2.56 -35.86 16.54
N PHE A 142 1.45 -36.21 17.20
CA PHE A 142 1.42 -37.19 18.30
C PHE A 142 1.91 -38.57 17.86
N ASP A 143 1.68 -38.96 16.61
CA ASP A 143 2.12 -40.22 16.05
C ASP A 143 3.65 -40.36 15.98
N VAL A 144 4.35 -39.27 15.64
CA VAL A 144 5.82 -39.23 15.60
C VAL A 144 6.36 -39.17 17.02
N MET A 145 5.75 -38.36 17.87
CA MET A 145 6.11 -38.28 19.29
C MET A 145 5.96 -39.65 19.98
N GLU A 146 4.90 -40.39 19.64
CA GLU A 146 4.65 -41.76 20.09
C GLU A 146 5.73 -42.72 19.58
N ALA A 147 6.14 -42.63 18.31
CA ALA A 147 7.23 -43.44 17.77
C ALA A 147 8.54 -43.27 18.56
N ILE A 148 8.89 -42.03 18.92
CA ILE A 148 10.07 -41.72 19.75
C ILE A 148 9.86 -42.20 21.19
N SER A 149 8.67 -42.00 21.75
CA SER A 149 8.33 -42.43 23.12
C SER A 149 8.38 -43.95 23.27
N MET A 150 8.02 -44.70 22.22
CA MET A 150 8.06 -46.15 22.18
C MET A 150 9.43 -46.71 21.79
N ALA A 151 10.44 -45.85 21.59
CA ALA A 151 11.80 -46.31 21.36
C ALA A 151 12.27 -47.21 22.52
N HIS A 152 12.96 -48.30 22.17
CA HIS A 152 13.56 -49.19 23.15
C HIS A 152 14.84 -48.54 23.69
N PRO A 153 14.90 -48.16 24.98
CA PRO A 153 16.06 -47.46 25.53
C PRO A 153 17.25 -48.41 25.64
N VAL A 154 18.36 -48.07 24.98
CA VAL A 154 19.66 -48.77 25.11
C VAL A 154 20.53 -48.05 26.15
N TYR A 155 20.40 -46.74 26.21
CA TYR A 155 20.97 -45.88 27.25
C TYR A 155 19.95 -44.80 27.58
N ASP A 156 19.67 -44.58 28.84
CA ASP A 156 18.74 -43.54 29.24
C ASP A 156 19.06 -42.98 30.62
N LYS A 157 19.08 -41.65 30.72
CA LYS A 157 19.16 -40.93 31.98
C LYS A 157 17.77 -40.59 32.55
N GLY A 158 16.70 -40.98 31.85
CA GLY A 158 15.33 -40.99 32.37
C GLY A 158 14.27 -40.47 31.39
N ILE A 159 14.66 -39.79 30.31
CA ILE A 159 13.72 -39.14 29.39
C ILE A 159 12.95 -40.14 28.52
N LEU A 160 13.62 -41.15 27.96
CA LEU A 160 12.94 -42.14 27.12
C LEU A 160 12.03 -43.05 27.95
N GLY A 161 12.48 -43.46 29.14
CA GLY A 161 11.67 -44.23 30.08
C GLY A 161 10.43 -43.46 30.51
N ALA A 162 10.56 -42.18 30.87
CA ALA A 162 9.44 -41.34 31.24
C ALA A 162 8.42 -41.17 30.10
N LEU A 163 8.90 -40.94 28.87
CA LEU A 163 8.05 -40.85 27.68
C LEU A 163 7.34 -42.17 27.39
N ARG A 164 8.05 -43.29 27.49
CA ARG A 164 7.52 -44.64 27.24
C ARG A 164 6.41 -45.01 28.22
N VAL A 165 6.64 -44.85 29.53
CA VAL A 165 5.62 -45.16 30.55
C VAL A 165 4.40 -44.23 30.41
N SER A 166 4.62 -42.94 30.15
CA SER A 166 3.53 -41.98 29.92
C SER A 166 2.72 -42.32 28.67
N ASN A 167 3.37 -42.73 27.59
CA ASN A 167 2.71 -43.09 26.35
C ASN A 167 1.89 -44.38 26.47
N ILE A 168 2.41 -45.40 27.18
CA ILE A 168 1.66 -46.64 27.43
C ILE A 168 0.46 -46.34 28.32
N HIS A 169 0.65 -45.57 29.39
CA HIS A 169 -0.44 -45.15 30.27
C HIS A 169 -1.49 -44.33 29.51
N LYS A 170 -1.07 -43.37 28.67
CA LYS A 170 -1.94 -42.63 27.74
C LYS A 170 -2.79 -43.59 26.91
N SER A 171 -2.19 -44.60 26.28
CA SER A 171 -2.92 -45.56 25.44
C SER A 171 -3.93 -46.40 26.22
N LEU A 172 -3.63 -46.79 27.47
CA LEU A 172 -4.59 -47.48 28.36
C LEU A 172 -5.77 -46.57 28.73
N VAL A 173 -5.50 -45.32 29.10
CA VAL A 173 -6.52 -44.32 29.48
C VAL A 173 -7.41 -43.96 28.30
N ILE A 174 -6.82 -43.53 27.17
CA ILE A 174 -7.57 -43.22 25.94
C ILE A 174 -8.35 -44.43 25.51
N GLY A 175 -7.77 -45.60 25.62
CA GLY A 175 -8.44 -46.81 25.29
C GLY A 175 -9.73 -47.08 26.08
N LYS A 176 -9.68 -46.89 27.40
CA LYS A 176 -10.82 -47.10 28.31
C LYS A 176 -11.89 -46.01 28.18
N PHE A 177 -11.48 -44.75 28.04
CA PHE A 177 -12.39 -43.60 28.07
C PHE A 177 -12.66 -42.97 26.70
N VAL A 178 -11.96 -43.43 25.67
CA VAL A 178 -12.07 -43.09 24.25
C VAL A 178 -12.26 -41.60 24.02
N ARG A 179 -13.51 -41.18 23.80
CA ARG A 179 -13.89 -39.83 23.40
C ARG A 179 -13.88 -38.85 24.58
N TYR A 180 -13.88 -39.32 25.82
CA TYR A 180 -13.94 -38.44 26.98
C TYR A 180 -12.58 -37.91 27.40
N VAL A 181 -11.47 -38.50 26.95
CA VAL A 181 -10.16 -37.87 27.17
C VAL A 181 -10.08 -36.66 26.24
N THR A 182 -10.11 -35.47 26.82
CA THR A 182 -9.91 -34.21 26.09
C THR A 182 -8.44 -34.02 25.78
N SER A 183 -7.59 -34.19 26.79
CA SER A 183 -6.13 -34.08 26.65
C SER A 183 -5.40 -34.97 27.65
N TYR A 184 -4.25 -35.48 27.21
CA TYR A 184 -3.26 -36.15 28.05
C TYR A 184 -1.95 -35.38 27.89
N VAL A 185 -1.48 -34.77 28.98
CA VAL A 185 -0.38 -33.79 28.93
C VAL A 185 0.70 -34.18 29.91
N ILE A 186 1.95 -34.22 29.43
CA ILE A 186 3.13 -34.36 30.29
C ILE A 186 3.61 -32.98 30.73
N ALA A 187 3.99 -32.85 31.99
CA ALA A 187 4.38 -31.58 32.60
C ALA A 187 5.52 -31.78 33.62
N GLY A 188 5.80 -30.73 34.39
CA GLY A 188 6.70 -30.81 35.53
C GLY A 188 8.18 -30.77 35.16
N SER A 189 9.01 -31.31 36.06
CA SER A 189 10.47 -31.17 36.00
C SER A 189 11.10 -31.76 34.74
N LEU A 190 10.50 -32.83 34.18
CA LEU A 190 10.97 -33.46 32.95
C LEU A 190 10.90 -32.52 31.74
N VAL A 191 9.81 -31.74 31.62
CA VAL A 191 9.64 -30.80 30.51
C VAL A 191 10.58 -29.61 30.65
N ARG A 192 10.83 -29.17 31.89
CA ARG A 192 11.75 -28.05 32.21
C ARG A 192 13.23 -28.43 32.19
N GLU A 193 13.56 -29.71 31.98
CA GLU A 193 14.92 -30.26 32.11
C GLU A 193 15.55 -30.05 33.51
N GLU A 194 14.71 -30.09 34.55
CA GLU A 194 15.07 -29.92 35.97
C GLU A 194 14.94 -31.24 36.75
N GLU A 195 14.81 -32.37 36.05
CA GLU A 195 14.62 -33.68 36.66
C GLU A 195 15.86 -34.16 37.44
N THR A 196 15.61 -34.80 38.59
CA THR A 196 16.60 -35.54 39.37
C THR A 196 16.35 -37.03 39.24
N LYS A 197 17.27 -37.88 39.71
CA LYS A 197 17.13 -39.35 39.65
C LYS A 197 15.89 -39.88 40.40
N THR A 198 15.33 -39.09 41.30
CA THR A 198 14.14 -39.42 42.11
C THR A 198 12.89 -38.66 41.65
N SER A 199 12.97 -37.91 40.54
CA SER A 199 11.82 -37.16 40.05
C SER A 199 10.75 -38.10 39.50
N ASP A 200 9.51 -37.83 39.90
CA ASP A 200 8.32 -38.44 39.32
C ASP A 200 8.04 -37.83 37.94
N VAL A 201 7.30 -38.56 37.10
CA VAL A 201 6.81 -38.11 35.81
C VAL A 201 5.42 -37.53 36.00
N ASP A 202 5.31 -36.20 35.99
CA ASP A 202 4.04 -35.51 36.15
C ASP A 202 3.23 -35.55 34.85
N VAL A 203 2.04 -36.11 34.92
CA VAL A 203 1.07 -36.10 33.82
C VAL A 203 -0.26 -35.60 34.35
N PHE A 204 -1.00 -34.86 33.54
CA PHE A 204 -2.38 -34.54 33.86
C PHE A 204 -3.29 -34.88 32.70
N ILE A 205 -4.52 -35.24 33.07
CA ILE A 205 -5.52 -35.80 32.18
C ILE A 205 -6.79 -35.00 32.37
N VAL A 206 -7.27 -34.40 31.29
CA VAL A 206 -8.54 -33.68 31.29
C VAL A 206 -9.60 -34.58 30.68
N ILE A 207 -10.64 -34.86 31.46
CA ILE A 207 -11.79 -35.68 31.05
C ILE A 207 -13.00 -34.77 30.80
N ASP A 208 -13.55 -34.83 29.60
CA ASP A 208 -14.80 -34.16 29.25
C ASP A 208 -15.94 -34.76 30.05
N ASP A 209 -16.51 -33.91 30.90
CA ASP A 209 -17.57 -34.28 31.83
C ASP A 209 -18.87 -33.54 31.48
N THR A 210 -18.90 -32.76 30.40
CA THR A 210 -20.00 -31.83 30.07
C THR A 210 -21.34 -32.53 29.81
N ASP A 211 -21.35 -33.81 29.47
CA ASP A 211 -22.54 -34.60 29.17
C ASP A 211 -23.11 -35.37 30.38
N VAL A 212 -22.41 -35.38 31.51
CA VAL A 212 -22.82 -36.07 32.75
C VAL A 212 -23.99 -35.33 33.40
N LYS A 213 -25.09 -36.07 33.66
CA LYS A 213 -26.33 -35.50 34.20
C LYS A 213 -26.76 -36.04 35.56
N ARG A 214 -26.33 -37.24 35.93
CA ARG A 214 -26.88 -37.98 37.08
C ARG A 214 -25.88 -38.20 38.20
N THR A 215 -24.61 -38.50 37.86
CA THR A 215 -23.56 -38.73 38.85
C THR A 215 -23.00 -37.41 39.38
N PRO A 216 -22.87 -37.22 40.72
CA PRO A 216 -22.17 -36.08 41.29
C PRO A 216 -20.71 -35.99 40.79
N ARG A 217 -20.26 -34.77 40.48
CA ARG A 217 -18.92 -34.51 39.92
C ARG A 217 -17.78 -35.08 40.77
N LEU A 218 -17.87 -34.93 42.09
CA LEU A 218 -16.88 -35.45 43.03
C LEU A 218 -16.78 -36.98 42.96
N GLU A 219 -17.93 -37.66 42.95
CA GLU A 219 -17.99 -39.13 42.86
C GLU A 219 -17.41 -39.63 41.53
N LEU A 220 -17.76 -38.96 40.42
CA LEU A 220 -17.22 -39.26 39.11
C LEU A 220 -15.69 -39.11 39.09
N LYS A 221 -15.17 -38.00 39.63
CA LYS A 221 -13.73 -37.72 39.69
C LYS A 221 -12.98 -38.80 40.46
N GLU A 222 -13.48 -39.20 41.63
CA GLU A 222 -12.85 -40.24 42.46
C GLU A 222 -12.84 -41.60 41.75
N LYS A 223 -13.94 -41.97 41.07
CA LYS A 223 -14.02 -43.20 40.25
C LYS A 223 -13.02 -43.18 39.10
N LEU A 224 -12.94 -42.07 38.35
CA LEU A 224 -11.99 -41.89 37.25
C LEU A 224 -10.55 -41.97 37.77
N ARG A 225 -10.25 -41.31 38.90
CA ARG A 225 -8.93 -41.35 39.53
C ARG A 225 -8.53 -42.78 39.88
N GLY A 226 -9.42 -43.55 40.50
CA GLY A 226 -9.15 -44.94 40.85
C GLY A 226 -8.78 -45.81 39.65
N ILE A 227 -9.54 -45.71 38.55
CA ILE A 227 -9.27 -46.49 37.33
C ILE A 227 -7.98 -46.05 36.66
N ILE A 228 -7.78 -44.74 36.52
CA ILE A 228 -6.57 -44.19 35.89
C ILE A 228 -5.33 -44.58 36.70
N HIS A 229 -5.39 -44.51 38.04
CA HIS A 229 -4.29 -44.92 38.91
C HIS A 229 -4.00 -46.41 38.81
N SER A 230 -5.01 -47.26 38.62
CA SER A 230 -4.77 -48.70 38.41
C SER A 230 -3.97 -49.02 37.13
N PHE A 231 -4.00 -48.12 36.12
CA PHE A 231 -3.22 -48.30 34.90
C PHE A 231 -1.73 -47.97 35.06
N ILE A 232 -1.33 -47.32 36.16
CA ILE A 232 0.09 -47.00 36.44
C ILE A 232 0.91 -48.29 36.52
N GLN A 233 0.50 -49.23 37.39
CA GLN A 233 1.21 -50.49 37.58
C GLN A 233 1.35 -51.27 36.27
N ARG A 234 0.28 -51.30 35.47
CA ARG A 234 0.28 -51.95 34.16
C ARG A 234 1.24 -51.28 33.18
N ALA A 235 1.27 -49.95 33.16
CA ALA A 235 2.16 -49.19 32.30
C ALA A 235 3.63 -49.39 32.69
N GLU A 236 3.94 -49.42 33.99
CA GLU A 236 5.28 -49.72 34.49
C GLU A 236 5.73 -51.12 34.07
N GLU A 237 4.88 -52.14 34.26
CA GLU A 237 5.15 -53.52 33.84
C GLU A 237 5.39 -53.66 32.33
N LEU A 238 4.51 -53.07 31.50
CA LEU A 238 4.62 -53.12 30.04
C LEU A 238 5.79 -52.29 29.49
N SER A 239 6.12 -51.18 30.15
CA SER A 239 7.21 -50.30 29.72
C SER A 239 8.59 -50.90 30.01
N GLY A 240 8.69 -51.74 31.05
CA GLY A 240 9.94 -52.30 31.54
C GLY A 240 10.86 -51.27 32.21
N VAL A 241 10.33 -50.09 32.55
CA VAL A 241 11.08 -49.02 33.23
C VAL A 241 10.51 -48.72 34.61
N LYS A 242 11.37 -48.24 35.53
CA LYS A 242 11.00 -47.96 36.93
C LYS A 242 10.65 -46.48 37.18
N ASN A 243 10.31 -45.73 36.13
CA ASN A 243 9.95 -44.32 36.25
C ASN A 243 8.57 -44.21 36.91
N LYS A 244 8.50 -43.56 38.08
CA LYS A 244 7.26 -43.37 38.81
C LYS A 244 6.39 -42.33 38.12
N LEU A 245 5.19 -42.72 37.70
CA LEU A 245 4.21 -41.83 37.08
C LEU A 245 3.30 -41.21 38.14
N SER A 246 3.05 -39.90 38.05
CA SER A 246 2.17 -39.15 38.96
C SER A 246 1.01 -38.50 38.18
N PRO A 247 -0.07 -39.25 37.88
CA PRO A 247 -1.20 -38.74 37.13
C PRO A 247 -2.17 -37.92 37.97
N GLN A 248 -2.45 -36.69 37.52
CA GLN A 248 -3.48 -35.80 38.05
C GLN A 248 -4.70 -35.79 37.13
N VAL A 249 -5.87 -36.11 37.67
CA VAL A 249 -7.12 -36.23 36.90
C VAL A 249 -8.00 -35.02 37.16
N TYR A 250 -8.37 -34.32 36.09
CA TYR A 250 -9.25 -33.16 36.12
C TYR A 250 -10.49 -33.39 35.26
N LEU A 251 -11.63 -32.94 35.77
CA LEU A 251 -12.81 -32.77 34.94
C LEU A 251 -12.67 -31.49 34.11
N LEU A 252 -13.17 -31.47 32.88
CA LEU A 252 -13.06 -30.35 31.96
C LEU A 252 -13.66 -29.07 32.56
N THR A 253 -14.84 -29.18 33.17
CA THR A 253 -15.50 -28.05 33.83
C THR A 253 -14.69 -27.49 34.99
N GLU A 254 -14.19 -28.36 35.89
CA GLU A 254 -13.34 -27.98 37.03
C GLU A 254 -12.02 -27.33 36.56
N PHE A 255 -11.36 -27.90 35.56
CA PHE A 255 -10.11 -27.37 35.03
C PHE A 255 -10.32 -25.96 34.47
N TRP A 256 -11.39 -25.76 33.69
CA TRP A 256 -11.70 -24.46 33.10
C TRP A 256 -12.07 -23.41 34.15
N GLU A 257 -12.83 -23.78 35.18
CA GLU A 257 -13.10 -22.89 36.32
C GLU A 257 -11.82 -22.48 37.03
N ALA A 258 -10.91 -23.41 37.30
CA ALA A 258 -9.62 -23.12 37.93
C ALA A 258 -8.72 -22.21 37.05
N VAL A 259 -8.81 -22.33 35.72
CA VAL A 259 -8.13 -21.40 34.79
C VAL A 259 -8.76 -20.00 34.87
N LYS A 260 -10.09 -19.91 34.91
CA LYS A 260 -10.80 -18.62 35.07
C LYS A 260 -10.45 -17.94 36.40
N ASP A 261 -10.29 -18.72 37.46
CA ASP A 261 -9.99 -18.25 38.81
C ASP A 261 -8.47 -18.08 39.06
N ALA A 262 -7.66 -18.10 38.00
CA ALA A 262 -6.22 -17.85 38.05
C ALA A 262 -5.41 -18.82 38.93
N HIS A 263 -5.83 -20.09 38.99
CA HIS A 263 -5.16 -21.07 39.85
C HIS A 263 -3.70 -21.32 39.37
N PRO A 264 -2.67 -21.10 40.23
CA PRO A 264 -1.27 -21.12 39.80
C PRO A 264 -0.81 -22.42 39.14
N VAL A 265 -1.33 -23.55 39.63
CA VAL A 265 -1.03 -24.88 39.07
C VAL A 265 -1.56 -25.02 37.64
N MET A 266 -2.79 -24.58 37.35
CA MET A 266 -3.36 -24.69 36.00
C MET A 266 -2.62 -23.81 35.00
N PHE A 267 -2.19 -22.62 35.43
CA PHE A 267 -1.36 -21.74 34.60
C PHE A 267 -0.01 -22.38 34.29
N THR A 268 0.61 -23.02 35.27
CA THR A 268 1.87 -23.76 35.08
C THR A 268 1.67 -24.95 34.14
N PHE A 269 0.58 -25.70 34.30
CA PHE A 269 0.23 -26.83 33.44
C PHE A 269 -0.02 -26.41 32.00
N ILE A 270 -0.75 -25.32 31.76
CA ILE A 270 -0.96 -24.79 30.41
C ILE A 270 0.36 -24.24 29.83
N ARG A 271 1.13 -23.49 30.63
CA ARG A 271 2.38 -22.86 30.18
C ARG A 271 3.44 -23.89 29.82
N ASP A 272 3.70 -24.84 30.69
CA ASP A 272 4.81 -25.78 30.53
C ASP A 272 4.37 -27.07 29.84
N GLY A 273 3.12 -27.51 30.05
CA GLY A 273 2.66 -28.83 29.62
C GLY A 273 2.77 -29.08 28.12
N ILE A 274 3.16 -30.30 27.76
CA ILE A 274 3.27 -30.79 26.39
C ILE A 274 2.21 -31.89 26.19
N PRO A 275 1.27 -31.73 25.25
CA PRO A 275 0.28 -32.76 25.02
C PRO A 275 0.94 -33.98 24.35
N LEU A 276 0.68 -35.17 24.90
CA LEU A 276 0.90 -36.45 24.20
C LEU A 276 -0.33 -36.86 23.39
N TYR A 277 -1.46 -36.23 23.70
CA TYR A 277 -2.74 -36.35 23.00
C TYR A 277 -3.59 -35.13 23.33
N ASP A 278 -4.26 -34.56 22.33
CA ASP A 278 -5.23 -33.47 22.49
C ASP A 278 -6.32 -33.58 21.42
N ARG A 279 -7.58 -33.37 21.83
CA ARG A 279 -8.74 -33.31 20.92
C ARG A 279 -9.09 -31.88 20.49
N GLY A 280 -8.13 -30.96 20.59
CA GLY A 280 -8.30 -29.56 20.23
C GLY A 280 -8.79 -28.67 21.36
N ALA A 281 -8.43 -28.97 22.62
CA ALA A 281 -8.72 -28.10 23.76
C ALA A 281 -7.43 -27.50 24.35
N PHE A 282 -6.45 -28.34 24.66
CA PHE A 282 -5.26 -27.93 25.39
C PHE A 282 -4.37 -26.99 24.58
N LEU A 283 -4.11 -27.31 23.31
CA LEU A 283 -3.27 -26.47 22.45
C LEU A 283 -3.86 -25.05 22.27
N PRO A 284 -5.17 -24.89 21.99
CA PRO A 284 -5.81 -23.58 22.04
C PRO A 284 -5.64 -22.83 23.35
N TRP A 285 -5.80 -23.48 24.50
CA TRP A 285 -5.60 -22.82 25.80
C TRP A 285 -4.15 -22.34 25.99
N LYS A 286 -3.18 -23.17 25.60
CA LYS A 286 -1.75 -22.80 25.62
C LYS A 286 -1.47 -21.60 24.71
N MET A 287 -2.06 -21.59 23.52
CA MET A 287 -1.95 -20.44 22.60
C MET A 287 -2.57 -19.18 23.19
N LEU A 288 -3.78 -19.27 23.76
CA LEU A 288 -4.46 -18.15 24.39
C LEU A 288 -3.68 -17.60 25.59
N LEU A 289 -3.01 -18.45 26.36
CA LEU A 289 -2.11 -18.03 27.44
C LEU A 289 -0.92 -17.24 26.87
N ARG A 290 -0.23 -17.79 25.85
CA ARG A 290 0.92 -17.12 25.20
C ARG A 290 0.55 -15.79 24.55
N MET A 291 -0.68 -15.65 24.04
CA MET A 291 -1.21 -14.41 23.49
C MET A 291 -1.64 -13.39 24.56
N GLY A 292 -1.48 -13.69 25.86
CA GLY A 292 -1.93 -12.83 26.95
C GLY A 292 -3.46 -12.70 27.04
N LYS A 293 -4.22 -13.66 26.47
CA LYS A 293 -5.69 -13.65 26.48
C LYS A 293 -6.26 -14.29 27.74
N ILE A 294 -5.55 -15.24 28.34
CA ILE A 294 -5.88 -15.78 29.67
C ILE A 294 -5.28 -14.84 30.72
N ARG A 295 -6.13 -14.28 31.59
CA ARG A 295 -5.75 -13.28 32.61
C ARG A 295 -5.93 -13.84 34.02
N PRO A 296 -5.14 -13.39 35.01
CA PRO A 296 -4.03 -12.44 34.94
C PRO A 296 -2.67 -13.17 34.75
N SER A 297 -2.20 -13.29 33.52
CA SER A 297 -0.91 -13.92 33.21
C SER A 297 0.20 -12.87 33.03
N PRO A 298 1.48 -13.20 33.32
CA PRO A 298 2.63 -12.37 32.93
C PRO A 298 2.59 -11.96 31.45
N GLU A 299 2.21 -12.89 30.58
CA GLU A 299 2.04 -12.67 29.15
C GLU A 299 0.98 -11.59 28.84
N ALA A 300 -0.11 -11.56 29.61
CA ALA A 300 -1.11 -10.49 29.52
C ALA A 300 -0.55 -9.15 30.01
N ILE A 301 0.21 -9.14 31.11
CA ILE A 301 0.83 -7.92 31.66
C ILE A 301 1.80 -7.32 30.63
N ASP A 302 2.68 -8.13 30.06
CA ASP A 302 3.63 -7.70 29.02
C ASP A 302 2.90 -7.12 27.80
N MET A 303 1.80 -7.76 27.37
CA MET A 303 0.96 -7.22 26.29
C MET A 303 0.42 -5.83 26.65
N PHE A 304 -0.10 -5.64 27.86
CA PHE A 304 -0.58 -4.32 28.30
C PHE A 304 0.55 -3.28 28.37
N MET A 305 1.71 -3.64 28.91
CA MET A 305 2.87 -2.75 29.04
C MET A 305 3.48 -2.37 27.70
N SER A 306 3.52 -3.29 26.72
CA SER A 306 4.11 -3.07 25.39
C SER A 306 3.47 -1.91 24.61
N SER A 307 2.22 -1.55 24.97
CA SER A 307 1.55 -0.38 24.40
C SER A 307 2.18 0.94 24.85
N GLY A 308 2.69 1.00 26.08
CA GLY A 308 3.43 2.13 26.64
C GLY A 308 4.82 2.28 26.00
N ASP A 309 5.52 1.18 25.77
CA ASP A 309 6.88 1.18 25.20
C ASP A 309 6.92 1.84 23.81
N LYS A 310 5.84 1.70 23.03
CA LYS A 310 5.73 2.26 21.68
C LYS A 310 5.31 3.73 21.63
N ILE A 311 4.95 4.35 22.77
CA ILE A 311 4.46 5.74 22.79
C ILE A 311 5.47 6.69 22.16
N LYS A 312 6.75 6.56 22.51
CA LYS A 312 7.81 7.44 22.00
C LYS A 312 7.92 7.36 20.46
N GLU A 313 7.93 6.16 19.90
CA GLU A 313 8.00 5.94 18.46
C GLU A 313 6.77 6.51 17.75
N ILE A 314 5.57 6.25 18.29
CA ILE A 314 4.30 6.73 17.72
C ILE A 314 4.26 8.26 17.72
N VAL A 315 4.62 8.89 18.84
CA VAL A 315 4.61 10.36 18.97
C VAL A 315 5.64 10.99 18.04
N ASN A 316 6.88 10.48 18.03
CA ASN A 316 7.93 10.98 17.13
C ASN A 316 7.55 10.86 15.66
N LYS A 317 6.91 9.76 15.26
CA LYS A 317 6.41 9.59 13.89
C LYS A 317 5.31 10.60 13.55
N ARG A 318 4.33 10.80 14.43
CA ARG A 318 3.25 11.77 14.18
C ARG A 318 3.76 13.21 14.08
N ILE A 319 4.67 13.62 14.98
CA ILE A 319 5.29 14.95 14.94
C ILE A 319 6.05 15.13 13.62
N PHE A 320 6.79 14.11 13.22
CA PHE A 320 7.53 14.10 11.97
C PHE A 320 6.61 14.22 10.75
N ASP A 321 5.55 13.41 10.66
CA ASP A 321 4.59 13.40 9.55
C ASP A 321 3.91 14.78 9.38
N ILE A 322 3.54 15.45 10.47
CA ILE A 322 2.97 16.81 10.41
C ILE A 322 3.95 17.79 9.75
N ALA A 323 5.23 17.73 10.10
CA ALA A 323 6.24 18.65 9.56
C ALA A 323 6.53 18.41 8.07
N VAL A 324 6.71 17.15 7.68
CA VAL A 324 7.20 16.81 6.33
C VAL A 324 6.10 16.49 5.33
N LEU A 325 4.88 16.18 5.77
CA LEU A 325 3.74 15.92 4.88
C LEU A 325 2.73 17.06 4.94
N ASP A 326 2.10 17.26 6.09
CA ASP A 326 0.93 18.15 6.19
C ASP A 326 1.32 19.62 5.94
N ILE A 327 2.35 20.10 6.63
CA ILE A 327 2.84 21.48 6.47
C ILE A 327 3.46 21.67 5.08
N TYR A 328 4.25 20.70 4.61
CA TYR A 328 4.90 20.76 3.30
C TYR A 328 3.89 20.88 2.15
N TRP A 329 2.93 19.95 2.05
CA TRP A 329 1.90 19.98 1.01
C TRP A 329 1.00 21.20 1.12
N GLY A 330 0.80 21.68 2.36
CA GLY A 330 0.10 22.93 2.65
C GLY A 330 0.79 24.16 2.04
N VAL A 331 2.11 24.18 1.87
CA VAL A 331 2.85 25.34 1.31
C VAL A 331 3.27 25.18 -0.14
N ILE A 332 3.74 24.00 -0.57
CA ILE A 332 4.29 23.80 -1.93
C ILE A 332 3.22 23.97 -3.01
N THR A 333 2.04 23.36 -2.83
CA THR A 333 0.98 23.35 -3.84
C THR A 333 0.42 24.74 -4.09
N PRO A 334 0.08 25.56 -3.06
CA PRO A 334 -0.31 26.95 -3.28
C PRO A 334 0.79 27.79 -3.91
N THR A 335 2.05 27.52 -3.59
CA THR A 335 3.21 28.23 -4.16
C THR A 335 3.34 27.95 -5.66
N GLN A 336 3.25 26.68 -6.07
CA GLN A 336 3.20 26.30 -7.49
C GLN A 336 2.00 26.95 -8.18
N GLY A 337 0.84 27.00 -7.53
CA GLY A 337 -0.34 27.71 -8.05
C GLY A 337 -0.10 29.21 -8.30
N MET A 338 0.72 29.88 -7.48
CA MET A 338 1.08 31.28 -7.73
C MET A 338 2.00 31.41 -8.94
N LEU A 339 2.97 30.52 -9.10
CA LEU A 339 3.86 30.50 -10.27
C LEU A 339 3.07 30.22 -11.56
N MET A 340 2.06 29.35 -11.50
CA MET A 340 1.13 29.10 -12.61
C MET A 340 0.35 30.35 -13.02
N LEU A 341 -0.07 31.19 -12.06
CA LEU A 341 -0.70 32.48 -12.37
C LEU A 341 0.24 33.42 -13.13
N MET A 342 1.55 33.26 -12.98
CA MET A 342 2.58 33.99 -13.74
C MET A 342 2.97 33.29 -15.05
N GLY A 343 2.24 32.24 -15.45
CA GLY A 343 2.49 31.49 -16.68
C GLY A 343 3.63 30.46 -16.60
N GLN A 344 4.12 30.15 -15.40
CA GLN A 344 5.16 29.12 -15.21
C GLN A 344 4.51 27.76 -14.93
N ALA A 345 5.00 26.71 -15.58
CA ALA A 345 4.53 25.34 -15.29
C ALA A 345 4.95 24.92 -13.86
N PRO A 346 4.22 24.00 -13.21
CA PRO A 346 4.66 23.42 -11.94
C PRO A 346 6.02 22.74 -12.09
N GLN A 347 6.94 23.03 -11.16
CA GLN A 347 8.31 22.54 -11.18
C GLN A 347 8.61 21.61 -10.00
N ASN A 348 9.79 20.99 -10.01
CA ASN A 348 10.28 20.26 -8.84
C ASN A 348 10.53 21.19 -7.65
N VAL A 349 10.77 20.63 -6.46
CA VAL A 349 10.88 21.41 -5.20
C VAL A 349 12.00 22.46 -5.24
N TYR A 350 13.18 22.11 -5.75
CA TYR A 350 14.33 23.02 -5.81
C TYR A 350 14.08 24.18 -6.77
N GLU A 351 13.55 23.86 -7.95
CA GLU A 351 13.18 24.85 -8.95
C GLU A 351 12.04 25.73 -8.45
N THR A 352 11.03 25.18 -7.78
CA THR A 352 9.91 25.95 -7.23
C THR A 352 10.40 26.98 -6.21
N ALA A 353 11.30 26.60 -5.30
CA ALA A 353 11.93 27.52 -4.34
C ALA A 353 12.68 28.66 -5.05
N ARG A 354 13.51 28.31 -6.03
CA ARG A 354 14.27 29.30 -6.81
C ARG A 354 13.35 30.24 -7.58
N SER A 355 12.41 29.70 -8.34
CA SER A 355 11.47 30.44 -9.18
C SER A 355 10.56 31.35 -8.35
N PHE A 356 10.13 30.90 -7.16
CA PHE A 356 9.36 31.72 -6.24
C PHE A 356 10.13 32.97 -5.82
N ARG A 357 11.38 32.81 -5.37
CA ARG A 357 12.21 33.94 -4.95
C ARG A 357 12.56 34.87 -6.12
N GLU A 358 12.95 34.31 -7.27
CA GLU A 358 13.29 35.10 -8.45
C GLU A 358 12.09 35.89 -8.98
N THR A 359 10.92 35.26 -9.06
CA THR A 359 9.71 35.87 -9.62
C THR A 359 9.12 36.89 -8.65
N PHE A 360 8.77 36.47 -7.43
CA PHE A 360 7.94 37.32 -6.55
C PHE A 360 8.74 38.26 -5.66
N VAL A 361 9.96 37.89 -5.25
CA VAL A 361 10.80 38.74 -4.40
C VAL A 361 11.66 39.67 -5.26
N LYS A 362 12.42 39.13 -6.20
CA LYS A 362 13.44 39.92 -6.93
C LYS A 362 12.84 40.71 -8.10
N LYS A 363 12.11 40.04 -9.00
CA LYS A 363 11.60 40.64 -10.24
C LYS A 363 10.36 41.49 -10.01
N GLU A 364 9.29 40.88 -9.47
CA GLU A 364 8.00 41.54 -9.29
C GLU A 364 7.93 42.39 -8.01
N LYS A 365 8.80 42.11 -7.04
CA LYS A 365 8.87 42.76 -5.71
C LYS A 365 7.51 42.81 -5.02
N LEU A 366 6.75 41.72 -5.14
CA LEU A 366 5.41 41.57 -4.60
C LEU A 366 5.39 40.84 -3.25
N ILE A 367 6.49 40.18 -2.86
CA ILE A 367 6.59 39.48 -1.58
C ILE A 367 7.93 39.76 -0.90
N GLU A 368 7.91 39.81 0.43
CA GLU A 368 9.05 40.06 1.31
C GLU A 368 9.96 38.83 1.42
N GLU A 369 11.27 39.06 1.60
CA GLU A 369 12.28 37.98 1.67
C GLU A 369 11.96 36.90 2.71
N ARG A 370 11.46 37.30 3.88
CA ARG A 370 11.09 36.39 4.98
C ARG A 370 10.16 35.25 4.54
N TYR A 371 9.28 35.52 3.58
CA TYR A 371 8.30 34.52 3.11
C TYR A 371 8.94 33.50 2.17
N ALA A 372 9.94 33.91 1.39
CA ALA A 372 10.76 32.97 0.63
C ALA A 372 11.62 32.11 1.58
N ASP A 373 12.16 32.70 2.65
CA ASP A 373 12.94 31.96 3.66
C ASP A 373 12.08 30.91 4.38
N ILE A 374 10.84 31.25 4.76
CA ILE A 374 9.88 30.31 5.36
C ILE A 374 9.63 29.12 4.42
N PHE A 375 9.36 29.41 3.14
CA PHE A 375 9.07 28.37 2.16
C PHE A 375 10.29 27.46 1.93
N GLU A 376 11.48 28.04 1.81
CA GLU A 376 12.73 27.30 1.64
C GLU A 376 13.07 26.45 2.87
N GLU A 377 12.82 26.94 4.08
CA GLU A 377 12.98 26.14 5.31
C GLU A 377 12.08 24.89 5.25
N ILE A 378 10.80 25.05 4.96
CA ILE A 378 9.85 23.93 4.92
C ILE A 378 10.20 22.95 3.79
N ALA A 379 10.41 23.45 2.57
CA ALA A 379 10.56 22.64 1.38
C ALA A 379 11.96 22.03 1.22
N LEU A 380 13.02 22.80 1.49
CA LEU A 380 14.40 22.39 1.22
C LEU A 380 15.10 21.82 2.46
N LYS A 381 14.88 22.41 3.64
CA LYS A 381 15.50 21.89 4.87
C LYS A 381 14.72 20.68 5.38
N TYR A 382 13.41 20.80 5.60
CA TYR A 382 12.62 19.72 6.19
C TYR A 382 12.23 18.62 5.19
N TYR A 383 11.49 18.94 4.13
CA TYR A 383 11.01 17.91 3.19
C TYR A 383 12.13 17.23 2.40
N LYS A 384 13.02 18.00 1.74
CA LYS A 384 14.18 17.42 1.06
C LYS A 384 15.17 16.78 2.04
N GLY A 385 15.30 17.30 3.27
CA GLY A 385 16.10 16.66 4.32
C GLY A 385 15.57 15.26 4.65
N TYR A 386 14.24 15.10 4.71
CA TYR A 386 13.59 13.80 4.84
C TYR A 386 13.85 12.90 3.61
N GLU A 387 13.61 13.36 2.38
CA GLU A 387 13.81 12.54 1.18
C GLU A 387 15.25 12.01 1.06
N HIS A 388 16.23 12.78 1.52
CA HIS A 388 17.65 12.39 1.53
C HIS A 388 18.07 11.62 2.80
N GLY A 389 17.13 11.30 3.69
CA GLY A 389 17.39 10.55 4.93
C GLY A 389 18.19 11.31 6.00
N LYS A 390 18.34 12.64 5.86
CA LYS A 390 19.03 13.51 6.83
C LYS A 390 18.15 13.88 8.01
N ILE A 391 16.83 13.84 7.86
CA ILE A 391 15.85 14.10 8.91
C ILE A 391 14.96 12.86 9.05
N LYS A 392 14.82 12.38 10.28
CA LYS A 392 14.10 11.16 10.64
C LYS A 392 13.13 11.43 11.80
N PRO A 393 12.19 10.50 12.06
CA PRO A 393 11.36 10.57 13.26
C PRO A 393 12.21 10.70 14.52
N GLY A 394 11.94 11.74 15.31
CA GLY A 394 12.71 12.08 16.52
C GLY A 394 13.69 13.25 16.36
N ASP A 395 14.06 13.63 15.13
CA ASP A 395 14.92 14.80 14.87
C ASP A 395 14.14 16.12 14.91
N ILE A 396 12.81 16.05 14.81
CA ILE A 396 11.89 17.20 14.85
C ILE A 396 11.18 17.18 16.20
N SER A 397 11.29 18.28 16.95
CA SER A 397 10.58 18.43 18.22
C SER A 397 9.16 18.96 18.03
N GLY A 398 8.30 18.80 19.04
CA GLY A 398 6.97 19.43 19.04
C GLY A 398 7.04 20.96 18.97
N ALA A 399 8.08 21.58 19.53
CA ALA A 399 8.31 23.02 19.44
C ALA A 399 8.67 23.45 18.01
N ASP A 400 9.45 22.65 17.29
CA ASP A 400 9.73 22.90 15.87
C ASP A 400 8.45 22.83 15.04
N VAL A 401 7.58 21.84 15.27
CA VAL A 401 6.29 21.74 14.58
C VAL A 401 5.41 22.95 14.86
N ASP A 402 5.32 23.42 16.10
CA ASP A 402 4.52 24.62 16.42
C ASP A 402 5.07 25.87 15.71
N ARG A 403 6.40 26.03 15.63
CA ARG A 403 7.05 27.10 14.86
C ARG A 403 6.73 27.00 13.37
N LEU A 404 6.93 25.82 12.76
CA LEU A 404 6.67 25.58 11.34
C LEU A 404 5.21 25.80 11.00
N LYS A 405 4.29 25.37 11.86
CA LYS A 405 2.85 25.61 11.70
C LYS A 405 2.54 27.11 11.68
N LYS A 406 3.06 27.88 12.64
CA LYS A 406 2.84 29.34 12.70
C LYS A 406 3.37 30.03 11.43
N ASN A 407 4.59 29.69 11.02
CA ASN A 407 5.20 30.24 9.81
C ASN A 407 4.42 29.86 8.55
N ALA A 408 3.98 28.60 8.42
CA ALA A 408 3.20 28.14 7.27
C ALA A 408 1.84 28.84 7.19
N LEU A 409 1.15 29.05 8.31
CA LEU A 409 -0.13 29.77 8.32
C LEU A 409 0.04 31.25 7.94
N ASP A 410 1.07 31.93 8.47
CA ASP A 410 1.41 33.31 8.09
C ASP A 410 1.76 33.40 6.59
N TYR A 411 2.59 32.48 6.10
CA TYR A 411 2.94 32.36 4.69
C TYR A 411 1.70 32.19 3.79
N ILE A 412 0.78 31.30 4.16
CA ILE A 412 -0.45 31.06 3.39
C ILE A 412 -1.38 32.27 3.40
N SER A 413 -1.46 32.99 4.53
CA SER A 413 -2.21 34.26 4.57
C SER A 413 -1.62 35.26 3.57
N ARG A 414 -0.30 35.39 3.54
CA ARG A 414 0.39 36.29 2.61
C ARG A 414 0.24 35.86 1.15
N LEU A 415 0.28 34.56 0.85
CA LEU A 415 0.04 34.06 -0.51
C LEU A 415 -1.35 34.41 -1.04
N LYS A 416 -2.38 34.46 -0.18
CA LYS A 416 -3.72 34.90 -0.59
C LYS A 416 -3.73 36.37 -1.01
N GLU A 417 -2.97 37.21 -0.31
CA GLU A 417 -2.79 38.63 -0.69
C GLU A 417 -1.99 38.76 -1.99
N LEU A 418 -0.89 38.00 -2.12
CA LEU A 418 -0.09 37.95 -3.34
C LEU A 418 -0.94 37.56 -4.55
N ARG A 419 -1.79 36.52 -4.40
CA ARG A 419 -2.74 36.10 -5.44
C ARG A 419 -3.60 37.26 -5.92
N PHE A 420 -4.18 38.01 -4.98
CA PHE A 420 -5.02 39.16 -5.31
C PHE A 420 -4.24 40.25 -6.05
N GLN A 421 -2.99 40.52 -5.63
CA GLN A 421 -2.11 41.49 -6.29
C GLN A 421 -1.79 41.07 -7.73
N ILE A 422 -1.51 39.79 -7.97
CA ILE A 422 -1.23 39.23 -9.30
C ILE A 422 -2.48 39.30 -10.19
N GLU A 423 -3.61 38.76 -9.72
CA GLU A 423 -4.87 38.74 -10.48
C GLU A 423 -5.31 40.17 -10.86
N LYS A 424 -5.09 41.15 -9.97
CA LYS A 424 -5.34 42.56 -10.26
C LYS A 424 -4.44 43.10 -11.38
N ARG A 425 -3.12 42.89 -11.30
CA ARG A 425 -2.18 43.35 -12.34
C ARG A 425 -2.49 42.75 -13.70
N ILE A 426 -2.82 41.46 -13.74
CA ILE A 426 -3.21 40.77 -14.99
C ILE A 426 -4.49 41.39 -15.55
N GLY A 427 -5.52 41.54 -14.72
CA GLY A 427 -6.79 42.13 -15.15
C GLY A 427 -6.66 43.59 -15.65
N GLU A 428 -5.80 44.40 -15.00
CA GLU A 428 -5.45 45.76 -15.42
C GLU A 428 -4.83 45.80 -16.81
N LYS A 429 -3.83 44.93 -17.05
CA LYS A 429 -3.16 44.85 -18.35
C LYS A 429 -4.13 44.40 -19.44
N GLU A 430 -4.90 43.36 -19.18
CA GLU A 430 -5.83 42.78 -20.14
C GLU A 430 -6.94 43.75 -20.54
N ILE A 431 -7.56 44.46 -19.58
CA ILE A 431 -8.61 45.43 -19.93
C ILE A 431 -8.06 46.62 -20.71
N GLU A 432 -6.82 47.04 -20.44
CA GLU A 432 -6.18 48.14 -21.16
C GLU A 432 -5.84 47.75 -22.60
N GLU A 433 -5.32 46.55 -22.82
CA GLU A 433 -5.06 46.00 -24.16
C GLU A 433 -6.34 45.89 -24.99
N VAL A 434 -7.38 45.32 -24.39
CA VAL A 434 -8.71 45.16 -25.01
C VAL A 434 -9.35 46.51 -25.34
N TYR A 435 -9.31 47.45 -24.40
CA TYR A 435 -9.81 48.80 -24.63
C TYR A 435 -9.07 49.46 -25.79
N LYS A 436 -7.74 49.40 -25.78
CA LYS A 436 -6.91 50.01 -26.82
C LYS A 436 -7.24 49.43 -28.20
N GLU A 437 -7.31 48.11 -28.34
CA GLU A 437 -7.60 47.45 -29.62
C GLU A 437 -8.96 47.88 -30.18
N VAL A 438 -10.02 47.83 -29.38
CA VAL A 438 -11.38 48.23 -29.81
C VAL A 438 -11.43 49.70 -30.22
N PHE A 439 -10.88 50.59 -29.39
CA PHE A 439 -10.98 52.03 -29.63
C PHE A 439 -10.06 52.49 -30.77
N GLU A 440 -8.90 51.86 -30.99
CA GLU A 440 -8.07 52.11 -32.17
C GLU A 440 -8.79 51.72 -33.47
N MET A 441 -9.56 50.62 -33.48
CA MET A 441 -10.40 50.27 -34.64
C MET A 441 -11.52 51.30 -34.87
N LEU A 442 -12.15 51.79 -33.79
CA LEU A 442 -13.16 52.84 -33.90
C LEU A 442 -12.56 54.16 -34.39
N GLU A 443 -11.38 54.54 -33.92
CA GLU A 443 -10.67 55.74 -34.39
C GLU A 443 -10.33 55.66 -35.88
N LYS A 444 -9.94 54.49 -36.39
CA LYS A 444 -9.72 54.27 -37.83
C LYS A 444 -10.99 54.45 -38.65
N LEU A 445 -12.14 54.03 -38.12
CA LEU A 445 -13.42 54.09 -38.82
C LEU A 445 -14.09 55.48 -38.76
N LEU A 446 -13.99 56.18 -37.62
CA LEU A 446 -14.75 57.40 -37.32
C LEU A 446 -13.88 58.66 -37.22
N GLY A 447 -12.57 58.52 -37.35
CA GLY A 447 -11.58 59.56 -37.08
C GLY A 447 -11.27 59.69 -35.58
N LYS A 448 -10.08 60.22 -35.25
CA LYS A 448 -9.64 60.43 -33.87
C LYS A 448 -10.54 61.42 -33.14
N LYS A 449 -11.20 60.96 -32.07
CA LYS A 449 -12.12 61.72 -31.21
C LYS A 449 -11.99 61.21 -29.78
N GLY A 450 -12.48 61.96 -28.78
CA GLY A 450 -12.52 61.48 -27.39
C GLY A 450 -13.48 60.30 -27.18
N GLU A 451 -13.26 59.48 -26.16
CA GLU A 451 -13.98 58.23 -25.86
C GLU A 451 -15.52 58.36 -26.00
N GLU A 452 -16.14 59.29 -25.27
CA GLU A 452 -17.61 59.48 -25.33
C GLU A 452 -18.09 59.94 -26.72
N ARG A 453 -17.28 60.73 -27.42
CA ARG A 453 -17.61 61.20 -28.77
C ARG A 453 -17.48 60.07 -29.78
N LEU A 454 -16.50 59.18 -29.66
CA LEU A 454 -16.38 57.97 -30.48
C LEU A 454 -17.60 57.07 -30.31
N ILE A 455 -18.00 56.80 -29.06
CA ILE A 455 -19.18 55.98 -28.78
C ILE A 455 -20.45 56.61 -29.35
N LYS A 456 -20.60 57.95 -29.23
CA LYS A 456 -21.75 58.68 -29.79
C LYS A 456 -21.75 58.62 -31.32
N SER A 457 -20.64 58.94 -31.98
CA SER A 457 -20.51 58.85 -33.44
C SER A 457 -20.76 57.43 -33.96
N PHE A 458 -20.28 56.40 -33.25
CA PHE A 458 -20.56 55.01 -33.62
C PHE A 458 -22.06 54.71 -33.57
N ASN A 459 -22.74 55.15 -32.50
CA ASN A 459 -24.17 54.97 -32.38
C ASN A 459 -24.94 55.68 -33.51
N ASP A 460 -24.58 56.92 -33.80
CA ASP A 460 -25.30 57.76 -34.78
C ASP A 460 -25.06 57.29 -36.22
N GLU A 461 -23.84 56.94 -36.58
CA GLU A 461 -23.46 56.59 -37.96
C GLU A 461 -23.70 55.12 -38.32
N PHE A 462 -23.63 54.20 -37.34
CA PHE A 462 -23.64 52.76 -37.57
C PHE A 462 -24.81 52.02 -36.92
N VAL A 463 -25.21 52.39 -35.71
CA VAL A 463 -26.33 51.71 -35.02
C VAL A 463 -27.67 52.25 -35.49
N ASN A 464 -27.85 53.58 -35.51
CA ASN A 464 -29.09 54.21 -35.96
C ASN A 464 -29.36 53.97 -37.46
N SER A 465 -28.30 53.78 -38.26
CA SER A 465 -28.41 53.40 -39.67
C SER A 465 -28.66 51.90 -39.90
N GLY A 466 -28.82 51.11 -38.83
CA GLY A 466 -29.13 49.68 -38.89
C GLY A 466 -27.96 48.76 -39.26
N LYS A 467 -26.74 49.29 -39.38
CA LYS A 467 -25.54 48.50 -39.74
C LYS A 467 -25.05 47.62 -38.59
N PHE A 468 -25.31 48.04 -37.35
CA PHE A 468 -24.93 47.32 -36.13
C PHE A 468 -26.08 47.30 -35.11
N SER A 469 -26.13 46.28 -34.26
CA SER A 469 -27.11 46.15 -33.17
C SER A 469 -26.90 47.18 -32.06
N LYS A 470 -27.98 47.61 -31.39
CA LYS A 470 -27.95 48.54 -30.24
C LYS A 470 -27.06 48.05 -29.10
N ARG A 471 -26.92 46.73 -28.92
CA ARG A 471 -26.07 46.12 -27.87
C ARG A 471 -24.60 46.53 -27.99
N TYR A 472 -24.11 46.84 -29.19
CA TYR A 472 -22.70 47.22 -29.37
C TYR A 472 -22.36 48.55 -28.69
N THR A 473 -23.26 49.54 -28.72
CA THR A 473 -23.07 50.80 -28.00
C THR A 473 -23.02 50.58 -26.48
N GLU A 474 -23.89 49.70 -25.96
CA GLU A 474 -23.90 49.35 -24.52
C GLU A 474 -22.62 48.61 -24.12
N ASN A 475 -22.17 47.68 -24.95
CA ASN A 475 -20.93 46.93 -24.76
C ASN A 475 -19.70 47.84 -24.78
N LEU A 476 -19.63 48.81 -25.70
CA LEU A 476 -18.55 49.81 -25.75
C LEU A 476 -18.51 50.66 -24.47
N ARG A 477 -19.67 51.13 -24.00
CA ARG A 477 -19.78 51.84 -22.71
C ARG A 477 -19.36 50.96 -21.54
N PHE A 478 -19.69 49.67 -21.58
CA PHE A 478 -19.28 48.73 -20.55
C PHE A 478 -17.76 48.56 -20.51
N ILE A 479 -17.11 48.35 -21.65
CA ILE A 479 -15.63 48.22 -21.75
C ILE A 479 -14.94 49.47 -21.19
N ALA A 480 -15.35 50.66 -21.65
CA ALA A 480 -14.84 51.95 -21.16
C ALA A 480 -15.03 52.11 -19.64
N LYS A 481 -16.23 51.80 -19.14
CA LYS A 481 -16.55 51.87 -17.71
C LYS A 481 -15.67 50.92 -16.89
N ILE A 482 -15.47 49.68 -17.34
CA ILE A 482 -14.64 48.72 -16.62
C ILE A 482 -13.17 49.15 -16.62
N ARG A 483 -12.63 49.62 -17.75
CA ARG A 483 -11.27 50.19 -17.84
C ARG A 483 -11.07 51.32 -16.83
N ASN A 484 -11.98 52.29 -16.81
CA ASN A 484 -11.92 53.43 -15.88
C ASN A 484 -12.05 52.99 -14.41
N LYS A 485 -12.98 52.06 -14.12
CA LYS A 485 -13.17 51.50 -12.77
C LYS A 485 -11.93 50.75 -12.27
N VAL A 486 -11.28 49.99 -13.15
CA VAL A 486 -10.05 49.26 -12.86
C VAL A 486 -8.89 50.25 -12.63
N ALA A 487 -8.75 51.29 -13.47
CA ALA A 487 -7.75 52.35 -13.29
C ALA A 487 -7.91 53.17 -12.00
N LEU A 488 -9.15 53.44 -11.57
CA LEU A 488 -9.47 54.18 -10.34
C LEU A 488 -9.31 53.32 -9.07
N SER A 489 -9.33 51.99 -9.20
CA SER A 489 -9.21 51.05 -8.07
C SER A 489 -7.80 50.97 -7.47
N LYS A 490 -6.88 51.88 -7.84
CA LYS A 490 -5.52 51.99 -7.26
C LYS A 490 -5.49 52.14 -5.73
N LYS A 491 -6.62 52.45 -5.07
CA LYS A 491 -6.69 52.76 -3.62
C LYS A 491 -7.52 51.82 -2.73
N GLU A 492 -8.19 50.78 -3.24
CA GLU A 492 -9.03 49.92 -2.39
C GLU A 492 -8.57 48.45 -2.36
N SER A 493 -8.33 47.95 -1.15
CA SER A 493 -7.89 46.59 -0.82
C SER A 493 -9.00 45.84 -0.07
N SER A 494 -10.07 45.42 -0.73
CA SER A 494 -11.02 44.45 -0.16
C SER A 494 -11.92 43.83 -1.22
N GLN A 495 -12.30 42.56 -1.01
CA GLN A 495 -13.31 41.65 -1.60
C GLN A 495 -13.94 41.86 -2.99
N LYS A 496 -13.87 43.05 -3.61
CA LYS A 496 -14.34 43.37 -4.97
C LYS A 496 -13.51 42.72 -6.09
N GLY A 497 -12.33 42.14 -5.80
CA GLY A 497 -11.43 41.56 -6.82
C GLY A 497 -12.04 40.45 -7.68
N PHE A 498 -12.85 39.56 -7.09
CA PHE A 498 -13.51 38.50 -7.86
C PHE A 498 -14.56 39.07 -8.83
N LYS A 499 -15.25 40.14 -8.41
CA LYS A 499 -16.20 40.87 -9.27
C LYS A 499 -15.47 41.59 -10.41
N HIS A 500 -14.28 42.13 -10.15
CA HIS A 500 -13.43 42.71 -11.20
C HIS A 500 -13.02 41.67 -12.24
N LYS A 501 -12.65 40.45 -11.85
CA LYS A 501 -12.30 39.38 -12.81
C LYS A 501 -13.47 39.02 -13.74
N ILE A 502 -14.67 38.86 -13.19
CA ILE A 502 -15.89 38.59 -13.99
C ILE A 502 -16.20 39.75 -14.93
N ASP A 503 -16.08 41.00 -14.45
CA ASP A 503 -16.32 42.20 -15.23
C ASP A 503 -15.31 42.33 -16.39
N VAL A 504 -14.02 42.06 -16.15
CA VAL A 504 -12.95 42.09 -17.17
C VAL A 504 -13.13 40.99 -18.21
N GLU A 505 -13.42 39.76 -17.80
CA GLU A 505 -13.74 38.66 -18.72
C GLU A 505 -14.96 38.95 -19.59
N ARG A 506 -16.00 39.58 -19.01
CA ARG A 506 -17.17 40.02 -19.78
C ARG A 506 -16.80 41.11 -20.79
N ALA A 507 -15.99 42.09 -20.38
CA ALA A 507 -15.51 43.14 -21.27
C ALA A 507 -14.68 42.57 -22.44
N LYS A 508 -13.82 41.58 -22.18
CA LYS A 508 -13.09 40.82 -23.20
C LYS A 508 -14.01 40.17 -24.23
N ARG A 509 -15.05 39.46 -23.79
CA ARG A 509 -16.01 38.82 -24.71
C ARG A 509 -16.73 39.85 -25.58
N PHE A 510 -17.17 40.94 -24.97
CA PHE A 510 -17.82 42.04 -25.70
C PHE A 510 -16.89 42.68 -26.71
N ALA A 511 -15.62 42.89 -26.35
CA ALA A 511 -14.62 43.42 -27.25
C ALA A 511 -14.35 42.50 -28.43
N GLN A 512 -14.18 41.18 -28.20
CA GLN A 512 -14.00 40.22 -29.28
C GLN A 512 -15.17 40.22 -30.28
N GLU A 513 -16.40 40.31 -29.76
CA GLU A 513 -17.60 40.43 -30.59
C GLU A 513 -17.59 41.71 -31.43
N ILE A 514 -17.24 42.85 -30.81
CA ILE A 514 -17.11 44.14 -31.49
C ILE A 514 -16.03 44.07 -32.57
N ILE A 515 -14.81 43.63 -32.21
CA ILE A 515 -13.66 43.53 -33.12
C ILE A 515 -14.01 42.68 -34.32
N LYS A 516 -14.63 41.52 -34.11
CA LYS A 516 -15.07 40.64 -35.20
C LYS A 516 -16.03 41.36 -36.14
N SER A 517 -17.08 42.00 -35.59
CA SER A 517 -18.08 42.68 -36.41
C SER A 517 -17.54 43.94 -37.11
N LEU A 518 -16.64 44.69 -36.48
CA LEU A 518 -15.95 45.83 -37.11
C LEU A 518 -15.06 45.36 -38.25
N THR A 519 -14.33 44.25 -38.06
CA THR A 519 -13.48 43.65 -39.09
C THR A 519 -14.30 43.17 -40.28
N GLU A 520 -15.38 42.41 -40.04
CA GLU A 520 -16.29 41.95 -41.09
C GLU A 520 -16.92 43.12 -41.86
N PHE A 521 -17.32 44.18 -41.15
CA PHE A 521 -17.88 45.38 -41.77
C PHE A 521 -16.85 46.08 -42.65
N GLN A 522 -15.61 46.24 -42.17
CA GLN A 522 -14.54 46.85 -42.94
C GLN A 522 -14.22 46.02 -44.20
N GLN A 523 -14.11 44.70 -44.07
CA GLN A 523 -13.87 43.80 -45.21
C GLN A 523 -14.99 43.88 -46.24
N ARG A 524 -16.26 43.91 -45.82
CA ARG A 524 -17.40 44.08 -46.74
C ARG A 524 -17.36 45.43 -47.46
N LYS A 525 -16.98 46.50 -46.76
CA LYS A 525 -16.81 47.83 -47.35
C LYS A 525 -15.70 47.80 -48.41
N GLU A 526 -14.57 47.18 -48.11
CA GLU A 526 -13.45 46.98 -49.03
C GLU A 526 -13.88 46.16 -50.27
N MET A 527 -14.62 45.06 -50.07
CA MET A 527 -15.14 44.22 -51.17
C MET A 527 -16.10 44.99 -52.09
N ILE A 528 -17.05 45.74 -51.53
CA ILE A 528 -18.01 46.53 -52.33
C ILE A 528 -17.27 47.61 -53.13
N LEU A 529 -16.25 48.25 -52.54
CA LEU A 529 -15.45 49.25 -53.25
C LEU A 529 -14.61 48.60 -54.36
N ALA A 530 -14.01 47.45 -54.09
CA ALA A 530 -13.27 46.67 -55.07
C ALA A 530 -14.15 46.25 -56.25
N GLU A 531 -15.32 45.65 -55.99
CA GLU A 531 -16.27 45.23 -57.03
C GLU A 531 -16.73 46.39 -57.90
N LYS A 532 -17.04 47.56 -57.31
CA LYS A 532 -17.48 48.72 -58.08
C LYS A 532 -16.45 49.22 -59.08
N HIS A 533 -15.17 49.16 -58.72
CA HIS A 533 -14.06 49.65 -59.54
C HIS A 533 -13.44 48.56 -60.40
N LYS A 534 -13.92 47.31 -60.25
CA LYS A 534 -13.48 46.16 -61.03
C LYS A 534 -14.30 46.06 -62.30
N PHE A 535 -13.61 45.82 -63.40
CA PHE A 535 -14.17 45.46 -64.69
C PHE A 535 -13.43 44.23 -65.21
N VAL A 536 -14.09 43.42 -66.00
CA VAL A 536 -13.48 42.33 -66.75
C VAL A 536 -13.21 42.80 -68.16
N VAL A 537 -11.95 42.80 -68.57
CA VAL A 537 -11.54 43.02 -69.95
C VAL A 537 -11.40 41.67 -70.65
N LYS A 538 -12.15 41.48 -71.75
CA LYS A 538 -12.03 40.31 -72.62
C LYS A 538 -11.44 40.74 -73.97
N GLY A 539 -10.18 40.42 -74.20
CA GLY A 539 -9.55 40.50 -75.53
C GLY A 539 -9.72 39.20 -76.31
N ARG A 540 -9.09 39.10 -77.48
CA ARG A 540 -9.17 37.90 -78.36
C ARG A 540 -8.71 36.60 -77.69
N ASP A 541 -7.58 36.66 -76.97
CA ASP A 541 -6.94 35.47 -76.36
C ASP A 541 -6.74 35.57 -74.84
N LEU A 542 -7.12 36.70 -74.21
CA LEU A 542 -6.81 36.97 -72.80
C LEU A 542 -7.96 37.67 -72.07
N THR A 543 -8.27 37.17 -70.88
CA THR A 543 -9.23 37.79 -69.95
C THR A 543 -8.49 38.29 -68.72
N ALA A 544 -8.75 39.53 -68.31
CA ALA A 544 -8.13 40.13 -67.13
C ALA A 544 -9.17 40.90 -66.29
N GLU A 545 -8.96 40.96 -64.98
CA GLU A 545 -9.68 41.88 -64.11
C GLU A 545 -8.93 43.21 -64.05
N VAL A 546 -9.60 44.31 -64.33
CA VAL A 546 -9.03 45.65 -64.33
C VAL A 546 -9.70 46.49 -63.26
N PHE A 547 -8.91 47.02 -62.33
CA PHE A 547 -9.37 47.93 -61.30
C PHE A 547 -9.00 49.36 -61.69
N PHE A 548 -10.02 50.18 -61.98
CA PHE A 548 -9.84 51.59 -62.28
C PHE A 548 -9.82 52.40 -60.97
N LEU A 549 -8.62 52.60 -60.42
CA LEU A 549 -8.38 53.37 -59.20
C LEU A 549 -7.59 54.64 -59.56
N LYS A 550 -6.80 55.18 -58.61
CA LYS A 550 -5.86 56.27 -58.92
C LYS A 550 -4.85 55.80 -59.97
N ASP A 551 -4.31 54.61 -59.80
CA ASP A 551 -3.61 53.85 -60.83
C ASP A 551 -4.52 52.74 -61.38
N ILE A 552 -4.33 52.35 -62.64
CA ILE A 552 -5.10 51.23 -63.22
C ILE A 552 -4.35 49.94 -62.91
N PHE A 553 -4.99 49.02 -62.21
CA PHE A 553 -4.41 47.69 -61.95
C PHE A 553 -5.02 46.67 -62.89
N VAL A 554 -4.18 45.81 -63.46
CA VAL A 554 -4.55 44.70 -64.34
C VAL A 554 -4.13 43.40 -63.66
N VAL A 555 -5.09 42.50 -63.46
CA VAL A 555 -4.90 41.21 -62.81
C VAL A 555 -5.17 40.10 -63.83
N THR A 556 -4.14 39.33 -64.15
CA THR A 556 -4.22 38.18 -65.06
C THR A 556 -3.68 36.94 -64.35
N GLY A 557 -4.59 36.04 -63.94
CA GLY A 557 -4.22 34.87 -63.13
C GLY A 557 -3.58 35.28 -61.80
N GLN A 558 -2.30 34.93 -61.59
CA GLN A 558 -1.53 35.31 -60.39
C GLN A 558 -0.72 36.60 -60.55
N LYS A 559 -0.72 37.22 -61.74
CA LYS A 559 0.08 38.41 -62.02
C LYS A 559 -0.75 39.67 -61.80
N ILE A 560 -0.25 40.57 -60.96
CA ILE A 560 -0.83 41.92 -60.73
C ILE A 560 0.13 42.93 -61.34
N GLN A 561 -0.38 43.78 -62.22
CA GLN A 561 0.38 44.84 -62.87
C GLN A 561 -0.36 46.16 -62.69
N LYS A 562 0.37 47.27 -62.68
CA LYS A 562 -0.21 48.62 -62.66
C LYS A 562 0.24 49.41 -63.87
N ILE A 563 -0.64 50.27 -64.36
CA ILE A 563 -0.35 51.20 -65.45
C ILE A 563 -0.04 52.55 -64.83
N GLU A 564 1.19 53.01 -65.01
CA GLU A 564 1.68 54.30 -64.52
C GLU A 564 2.39 55.01 -65.69
N ASN A 565 1.96 56.23 -66.04
CA ASN A 565 2.50 57.00 -67.17
C ASN A 565 2.50 56.25 -68.52
N ASN A 566 1.43 55.52 -68.83
CA ASN A 566 1.29 54.68 -70.05
C ASN A 566 2.32 53.53 -70.18
N GLU A 567 3.02 53.17 -69.09
CA GLU A 567 3.89 52.00 -69.02
C GLU A 567 3.34 50.96 -68.02
N ILE A 568 3.49 49.68 -68.34
CA ILE A 568 3.08 48.57 -67.48
C ILE A 568 4.22 48.25 -66.52
N LYS A 569 3.95 48.29 -65.22
CA LYS A 569 4.87 47.88 -64.17
C LYS A 569 4.27 46.73 -63.37
N ASP A 570 5.11 45.83 -62.89
CA ASP A 570 4.66 44.81 -61.96
C ASP A 570 4.25 45.45 -60.62
N SER A 571 3.19 44.91 -60.02
CA SER A 571 2.64 45.36 -58.74
C SER A 571 2.23 44.15 -57.89
N ASN A 572 1.63 44.41 -56.72
CA ASN A 572 1.26 43.38 -55.77
C ASN A 572 -0.10 43.67 -55.11
N PHE A 573 -0.59 42.67 -54.37
CA PHE A 573 -1.88 42.74 -53.71
C PHE A 573 -1.95 43.84 -52.64
N GLU A 574 -0.84 44.14 -51.96
CA GLU A 574 -0.81 45.20 -50.93
C GLU A 574 -0.99 46.60 -51.54
N GLU A 575 -0.35 46.88 -52.69
CA GLU A 575 -0.51 48.14 -53.43
C GLU A 575 -1.95 48.32 -53.93
N LEU A 576 -2.53 47.26 -54.52
CA LEU A 576 -3.92 47.26 -54.98
C LEU A 576 -4.89 47.51 -53.82
N ARG A 577 -4.72 46.77 -52.71
CA ARG A 577 -5.56 46.91 -51.52
C ARG A 577 -5.49 48.32 -50.96
N LYS A 578 -4.28 48.89 -50.84
CA LYS A 578 -4.09 50.23 -50.30
C LYS A 578 -4.83 51.29 -51.13
N GLN A 579 -4.82 51.18 -52.46
CA GLN A 579 -5.58 52.11 -53.29
C GLN A 579 -7.08 51.91 -53.19
N ILE A 580 -7.57 50.67 -53.06
CA ILE A 580 -8.99 50.39 -52.79
C ILE A 580 -9.44 51.05 -51.48
N GLU A 581 -8.61 51.03 -50.44
CA GLU A 581 -8.88 51.69 -49.16
C GLU A 581 -8.90 53.23 -49.25
N GLU A 582 -8.12 53.81 -50.18
CA GLU A 582 -8.04 55.26 -50.40
C GLU A 582 -9.19 55.82 -51.25
N VAL A 583 -9.98 54.96 -51.91
CA VAL A 583 -11.12 55.38 -52.73
C VAL A 583 -12.22 56.01 -51.88
N LYS A 584 -12.45 57.31 -52.10
CA LYS A 584 -13.54 58.08 -51.49
C LYS A 584 -14.70 58.33 -52.45
N GLU A 585 -14.46 58.24 -53.75
CA GLU A 585 -15.44 58.55 -54.79
C GLU A 585 -16.34 57.33 -55.07
N LYS A 586 -17.62 57.60 -55.36
CA LYS A 586 -18.60 56.54 -55.70
C LYS A 586 -18.64 56.23 -57.19
N GLU A 587 -18.03 57.09 -58.01
CA GLU A 587 -18.07 57.03 -59.48
C GLU A 587 -16.74 56.52 -59.99
N VAL A 588 -16.77 55.54 -60.88
CA VAL A 588 -15.57 55.09 -61.58
C VAL A 588 -15.35 56.01 -62.77
N ARG A 589 -14.19 56.69 -62.80
CA ARG A 589 -13.81 57.55 -63.94
C ARG A 589 -12.93 56.77 -64.90
N ILE A 590 -13.47 56.46 -66.06
CA ILE A 590 -12.73 55.84 -67.16
C ILE A 590 -12.48 56.91 -68.22
N THR A 591 -11.22 57.26 -68.46
CA THR A 591 -10.84 58.26 -69.46
C THR A 591 -10.53 57.59 -70.81
N LYS A 592 -10.53 58.39 -71.90
CA LYS A 592 -10.13 57.91 -73.22
C LYS A 592 -8.69 57.38 -73.24
N GLU A 593 -7.79 58.01 -72.50
CA GLU A 593 -6.38 57.59 -72.36
C GLU A 593 -6.27 56.22 -71.68
N ASN A 594 -7.09 55.96 -70.65
CA ASN A 594 -7.17 54.66 -69.97
C ASN A 594 -7.58 53.55 -70.96
N LEU A 595 -8.59 53.82 -71.79
CA LEU A 595 -9.09 52.86 -72.78
C LEU A 595 -8.07 52.62 -73.90
N GLN A 596 -7.41 53.67 -74.41
CA GLN A 596 -6.36 53.53 -75.42
C GLN A 596 -5.15 52.74 -74.92
N THR A 597 -4.83 52.85 -73.63
CA THR A 597 -3.75 52.07 -73.03
C THR A 597 -4.13 50.60 -72.89
N LEU A 598 -5.39 50.30 -72.54
CA LEU A 598 -5.91 48.94 -72.55
C LEU A 598 -5.98 48.36 -73.98
N GLU A 599 -6.34 49.17 -74.99
CA GLU A 599 -6.39 48.78 -76.41
C GLU A 599 -5.00 48.36 -76.93
N LYS A 600 -3.92 49.02 -76.49
CA LYS A 600 -2.55 48.60 -76.81
C LYS A 600 -2.17 47.24 -76.21
N ILE A 601 -2.82 46.82 -75.13
CA ILE A 601 -2.49 45.61 -74.37
C ILE A 601 -3.37 44.44 -74.79
N PHE A 602 -4.66 44.70 -75.03
CA PHE A 602 -5.70 43.69 -75.25
C PHE A 602 -6.26 43.71 -76.68
N GLU A 603 -5.78 44.61 -77.56
CA GLU A 603 -6.28 44.84 -78.92
C GLU A 603 -7.78 45.20 -78.94
N ASP A 604 -8.58 44.56 -79.81
CA ASP A 604 -10.04 44.63 -79.73
C ASP A 604 -10.51 43.96 -78.43
N PHE A 605 -11.04 44.75 -77.50
CA PHE A 605 -11.51 44.24 -76.22
C PHE A 605 -12.93 44.69 -75.86
N GLU A 606 -13.62 43.83 -75.11
CA GLU A 606 -14.88 44.16 -74.44
C GLU A 606 -14.60 44.49 -72.97
N LEU A 607 -15.21 45.58 -72.48
CA LEU A 607 -15.20 45.94 -71.07
C LEU A 607 -16.54 45.59 -70.42
N ILE A 608 -16.51 44.67 -69.46
CA ILE A 608 -17.69 44.17 -68.76
C ILE A 608 -17.57 44.60 -67.30
N GLN A 609 -18.62 45.17 -66.72
CA GLN A 609 -18.65 45.48 -65.28
C GLN A 609 -19.13 44.29 -64.47
#